data_AF-A0A0F6W3T6-F1
#
_entry.id   AF-A0A0F6W3T6-F1
#
_cell.length_a   1.000
_cell.length_b   1.000
_cell.length_c   1.000
_cell.angle_alpha   90.00
_cell.angle_beta   90.00
_cell.angle_gamma   90.00
#
_symmetry.space_group_name_H-M   'P 1'
#
loop_
_entity.id
_entity.type
_entity.pdbx_description
1 polymer ?
#
loop_
_entity_poly.entity_id
_entity_poly.type
_entity_poly.pdbx_seq_one_letter_code
_entity_poly.pdbx_strand_id
1 'polypeptide(L)'
;MCAAMVVLAGCAAELDEGEANDGGPDGVIVIDDAKLDALSEARVRAEGLTVWIDPAIDGRVEGGVGRFVIAGRASRDVLEVTSARGVTRVVSARRFEVELDEDEMSEVVMGMPLRVALRAARAPHARYVVRLRVRPRIGAGSGEREVAIASGLSPVWIDGGARYRGAVTLGRALSEPRMIAPSGGEIALVGEMPVLRFDLRYDDVARAASDRSARLVVTARRRSGIVRRTAEVELVVSELAITHHDPDAVWPDDVCAADVLVCLEDAGRDTSVCGDAWRVTRCRLPSRFVGDLRAHLIEWYAVHEGDVRAAGGATLAEAQRAIEASRVEELRHTDDDPHGHDRATTRVLRHPDVVFPGSDRVWHGAYARESGDLLEIYAFE
;
A
#
# COMPACT_ATOMS: atom_id res chain seq x y z
N MET A 1 -40.39 39.41 27.89
CA MET A 1 -40.08 38.19 27.11
C MET A 1 -39.01 37.44 27.87
N CYS A 2 -39.39 36.36 28.57
CA CYS A 2 -38.51 35.63 29.48
C CYS A 2 -37.56 34.72 28.69
N ALA A 3 -36.28 34.78 29.07
CA ALA A 3 -35.24 33.88 28.65
C ALA A 3 -35.48 32.48 29.21
N ALA A 4 -35.25 31.45 28.37
CA ALA A 4 -35.12 30.07 28.80
C ALA A 4 -33.68 29.62 28.52
N MET A 5 -32.88 29.63 29.57
CA MET A 5 -31.52 29.09 29.61
C MET A 5 -31.65 27.61 30.00
N VAL A 6 -31.37 26.72 29.06
CA VAL A 6 -31.35 25.27 29.30
C VAL A 6 -29.93 24.88 29.70
N VAL A 7 -29.74 24.61 30.99
CA VAL A 7 -28.52 24.00 31.54
C VAL A 7 -28.71 22.49 31.50
N LEU A 8 -28.00 21.81 30.60
CA LEU A 8 -27.87 20.35 30.61
C LEU A 8 -26.64 19.99 31.46
N ALA A 9 -26.89 19.70 32.73
CA ALA A 9 -25.97 18.95 33.57
C ALA A 9 -26.21 17.45 33.27
N GLY A 10 -25.39 16.89 32.40
CA GLY A 10 -25.34 15.45 32.10
C GLY A 10 -24.07 14.86 32.72
N CYS A 11 -24.26 13.78 33.47
CA CYS A 11 -23.26 13.06 34.26
C CYS A 11 -21.92 12.85 33.53
N ALA A 12 -20.83 13.16 34.24
CA ALA A 12 -19.52 12.59 33.94
C ALA A 12 -19.65 11.06 34.07
N ALA A 13 -19.71 10.37 32.95
CA ALA A 13 -19.32 8.97 32.89
C ALA A 13 -17.83 8.94 33.22
N GLU A 14 -17.46 8.21 34.27
CA GLU A 14 -16.10 7.69 34.37
C GLU A 14 -15.82 6.97 33.05
N LEU A 15 -14.94 7.57 32.25
CA LEU A 15 -14.36 6.91 31.10
C LEU A 15 -13.52 5.78 31.68
N ASP A 16 -14.11 4.59 31.73
CA ASP A 16 -13.38 3.34 31.78
C ASP A 16 -12.29 3.46 30.72
N GLU A 17 -11.02 3.38 31.14
CA GLU A 17 -9.87 3.43 30.25
C GLU A 17 -9.99 2.23 29.31
N GLY A 18 -10.69 2.44 28.20
CA GLY A 18 -11.24 1.38 27.37
C GLY A 18 -10.16 0.41 26.94
N GLU A 19 -10.24 -0.81 27.45
CA GLU A 19 -9.67 -2.00 26.80
C GLU A 19 -10.33 -2.18 25.44
N ALA A 20 -9.94 -1.35 24.47
CA ALA A 20 -10.44 -1.43 23.12
C ALA A 20 -9.78 -2.60 22.38
N ASN A 21 -10.62 -3.56 21.98
CA ASN A 21 -10.36 -4.62 21.02
C ASN A 21 -9.34 -5.69 21.44
N ASP A 22 -9.81 -6.68 22.21
CA ASP A 22 -9.25 -8.03 22.11
C ASP A 22 -9.78 -8.69 20.84
N GLY A 23 -8.99 -8.65 19.76
CA GLY A 23 -9.12 -9.67 18.72
C GLY A 23 -9.06 -11.05 19.39
N GLY A 24 -9.93 -11.97 18.98
CA GLY A 24 -9.98 -13.34 19.52
C GLY A 24 -8.65 -14.10 19.35
N PRO A 25 -8.59 -15.40 19.69
CA PRO A 25 -7.41 -16.21 19.37
C PRO A 25 -7.10 -16.09 17.85
N ASP A 26 -5.87 -15.67 17.52
CA ASP A 26 -5.43 -15.23 16.19
C ASP A 26 -6.14 -13.95 15.71
N GLY A 27 -6.09 -12.93 16.57
CA GLY A 27 -6.82 -11.68 16.38
C GLY A 27 -6.31 -10.84 15.22
N VAL A 28 -7.25 -10.35 14.41
CA VAL A 28 -7.07 -9.24 13.45
C VAL A 28 -7.79 -8.02 14.01
N ILE A 29 -7.14 -6.86 13.97
CA ILE A 29 -7.75 -5.59 14.33
C ILE A 29 -7.56 -4.61 13.18
N VAL A 30 -8.67 -4.01 12.78
CA VAL A 30 -8.70 -2.84 11.89
C VAL A 30 -8.89 -1.60 12.74
N ILE A 31 -8.02 -0.61 12.55
CA ILE A 31 -7.96 0.62 13.32
C ILE A 31 -8.44 1.78 12.43
N ASP A 32 -9.68 2.20 12.67
CA ASP A 32 -10.24 3.39 12.04
C ASP A 32 -9.63 4.68 12.61
N ASP A 33 -9.85 5.81 11.91
CA ASP A 33 -9.29 7.11 12.31
C ASP A 33 -9.76 7.58 13.68
N ALA A 34 -11.01 7.28 14.06
CA ALA A 34 -11.56 7.70 15.34
C ALA A 34 -10.90 6.97 16.51
N LYS A 35 -10.54 5.69 16.31
CA LYS A 35 -9.81 4.90 17.31
C LYS A 35 -8.34 5.31 17.41
N LEU A 36 -7.68 5.64 16.29
CA LEU A 36 -6.27 6.01 16.29
C LEU A 36 -5.97 7.19 17.23
N ASP A 37 -6.83 8.20 17.26
CA ASP A 37 -6.63 9.38 18.12
C ASP A 37 -6.74 9.06 19.62
N ALA A 38 -7.40 7.95 19.97
CA ALA A 38 -7.61 7.52 21.35
C ALA A 38 -6.64 6.42 21.80
N LEU A 39 -5.96 5.74 20.86
CA LEU A 39 -5.10 4.60 21.14
C LEU A 39 -3.66 5.04 21.37
N SER A 40 -3.12 4.72 22.54
CA SER A 40 -1.67 4.78 22.76
C SER A 40 -0.93 3.58 22.17
N GLU A 41 -1.59 2.42 22.06
CA GLU A 41 -1.04 1.18 21.51
C GLU A 41 -2.15 0.33 20.85
N ALA A 42 -1.83 -0.32 19.73
CA ALA A 42 -2.65 -1.35 19.11
C ALA A 42 -2.25 -2.74 19.63
N ARG A 43 -3.20 -3.58 20.07
CA ARG A 43 -2.93 -4.86 20.75
C ARG A 43 -3.51 -6.05 19.99
N VAL A 44 -2.74 -7.07 19.67
CA VAL A 44 -3.26 -8.36 19.18
C VAL A 44 -2.76 -9.55 19.99
N ARG A 45 -3.52 -10.65 19.98
CA ARG A 45 -3.23 -11.85 20.75
C ARG A 45 -3.31 -13.12 19.90
N ALA A 46 -2.30 -13.97 20.06
CA ALA A 46 -2.31 -15.38 19.66
C ALA A 46 -2.12 -16.24 20.91
N GLU A 47 -2.29 -17.56 20.80
CA GLU A 47 -2.13 -18.47 21.93
C GLU A 47 -0.78 -18.25 22.64
N GLY A 48 -0.83 -17.81 23.88
CA GLY A 48 0.36 -17.60 24.70
C GLY A 48 1.19 -16.35 24.38
N LEU A 49 0.82 -15.49 23.43
CA LEU A 49 1.55 -14.24 23.16
C LEU A 49 0.60 -13.07 22.88
N THR A 50 0.84 -11.92 23.51
CA THR A 50 0.21 -10.64 23.17
C THR A 50 1.28 -9.71 22.64
N VAL A 51 0.99 -9.04 21.52
CA VAL A 51 1.85 -8.03 20.90
C VAL A 51 1.14 -6.70 20.92
N TRP A 52 1.86 -5.65 21.28
CA TRP A 52 1.43 -4.26 21.17
C TRP A 52 2.33 -3.52 20.18
N ILE A 53 1.74 -2.63 19.39
CA ILE A 53 2.43 -1.81 18.41
C ILE A 53 2.03 -0.35 18.63
N ASP A 54 3.00 0.56 18.57
CA ASP A 54 2.69 1.99 18.51
C ASP A 54 1.98 2.29 17.19
N PRO A 55 0.72 2.78 17.21
CA PRO A 55 0.00 3.08 15.98
C PRO A 55 0.66 4.21 15.19
N ALA A 56 1.39 5.12 15.81
CA ALA A 56 2.10 6.19 15.13
C ALA A 56 3.49 5.71 14.69
N ILE A 57 3.84 5.95 13.42
CA ILE A 57 5.17 5.62 12.91
C ILE A 57 6.09 6.81 13.12
N ASP A 58 7.25 6.58 13.74
CA ASP A 58 8.25 7.62 13.96
C ASP A 58 9.13 7.76 12.72
N GLY A 59 8.94 8.87 11.99
CA GLY A 59 9.80 9.25 10.88
C GLY A 59 10.93 10.17 11.35
N ARG A 60 12.15 9.91 10.88
CA ARG A 60 13.32 10.74 11.12
C ARG A 60 14.16 10.88 9.86
N VAL A 61 14.93 11.96 9.76
CA VAL A 61 15.89 12.17 8.67
C VAL A 61 17.29 11.90 9.20
N GLU A 62 17.95 10.88 8.67
CA GLU A 62 19.33 10.53 9.02
C GLU A 62 20.21 10.57 7.78
N GLY A 63 21.23 11.44 7.78
CA GLY A 63 22.11 11.61 6.62
C GLY A 63 21.40 12.11 5.35
N GLY A 64 20.24 12.75 5.48
CA GLY A 64 19.42 13.20 4.35
C GLY A 64 18.46 12.15 3.78
N VAL A 65 18.40 10.95 4.38
CA VAL A 65 17.50 9.86 3.99
C VAL A 65 16.41 9.69 5.05
N GLY A 66 15.17 9.48 4.62
CA GLY A 66 14.06 9.14 5.52
C GLY A 66 14.25 7.76 6.13
N ARG A 67 14.11 7.66 7.46
CA ARG A 67 14.06 6.41 8.22
C ARG A 67 12.77 6.38 9.01
N PHE A 68 12.09 5.24 8.98
CA PHE A 68 10.79 5.08 9.61
C PHE A 68 10.81 3.91 10.58
N VAL A 69 10.48 4.17 11.84
CA VAL A 69 10.56 3.18 12.92
C VAL A 69 9.15 2.78 13.34
N ILE A 70 8.90 1.47 13.28
CA ILE A 70 7.72 0.84 13.86
C ILE A 70 8.15 0.19 15.17
N ALA A 71 7.64 0.71 16.28
CA ALA A 71 7.95 0.22 17.62
C ALA A 71 6.91 -0.78 18.11
N GLY A 72 7.37 -1.87 18.72
CA GLY A 72 6.52 -2.92 19.25
C GLY A 72 7.00 -3.46 20.59
N ARG A 73 6.08 -4.09 21.32
CA ARG A 73 6.38 -4.86 22.54
C ARG A 73 5.58 -6.14 22.63
N ALA A 74 6.06 -7.10 23.40
CA ALA A 74 5.43 -8.39 23.59
C ALA A 74 5.21 -8.73 25.07
N SER A 75 4.27 -9.64 25.36
CA SER A 75 3.93 -10.03 26.74
C SER A 75 4.99 -10.94 27.36
N ARG A 76 5.90 -11.44 26.53
CA ARG A 76 7.01 -12.32 26.87
C ARG A 76 8.29 -11.76 26.29
N ASP A 77 9.41 -12.31 26.76
CA ASP A 77 10.71 -11.82 26.30
C ASP A 77 10.94 -12.19 24.83
N VAL A 78 11.32 -11.21 24.01
CA VAL A 78 11.60 -11.37 22.59
C VAL A 78 13.04 -11.86 22.46
N LEU A 79 13.18 -13.10 21.99
CA LEU A 79 14.48 -13.72 21.75
C LEU A 79 15.03 -13.36 20.37
N GLU A 80 14.15 -13.14 19.41
CA GLU A 80 14.49 -12.85 18.02
C GLU A 80 13.34 -12.10 17.35
N VAL A 81 13.70 -11.15 16.48
CA VAL A 81 12.80 -10.46 15.56
C VAL A 81 13.44 -10.45 14.18
N THR A 82 12.67 -10.80 13.14
CA THR A 82 13.13 -10.77 11.75
C THR A 82 12.02 -10.27 10.83
N SER A 83 12.41 -9.67 9.72
CA SER A 83 11.51 -9.20 8.66
C SER A 83 12.21 -9.37 7.32
N ALA A 84 11.44 -9.59 6.25
CA ALA A 84 11.99 -9.59 4.89
C ALA A 84 12.37 -8.17 4.41
N ARG A 85 11.87 -7.15 5.11
CA ARG A 85 12.13 -5.72 4.84
C ARG A 85 12.51 -5.00 6.10
N GLY A 86 13.40 -4.04 5.95
CA GLY A 86 13.93 -3.24 7.03
C GLY A 86 14.95 -3.95 7.89
N VAL A 87 15.50 -3.16 8.80
CA VAL A 87 16.41 -3.63 9.84
C VAL A 87 15.60 -3.84 11.11
N THR A 88 15.65 -5.06 11.65
CA THR A 88 14.94 -5.42 12.88
C THR A 88 15.89 -5.50 14.07
N ARG A 89 15.44 -5.03 15.25
CA ARG A 89 16.25 -5.11 16.49
C ARG A 89 15.40 -5.38 17.72
N VAL A 90 15.94 -6.21 18.63
CA VAL A 90 15.42 -6.34 19.99
C VAL A 90 16.02 -5.21 20.83
N VAL A 91 15.18 -4.28 21.28
CA VAL A 91 15.59 -3.06 22.00
C VAL A 91 15.71 -3.31 23.50
N SER A 92 14.85 -4.19 24.03
CA SER A 92 14.91 -4.67 25.41
C SER A 92 14.28 -6.05 25.49
N ALA A 93 14.30 -6.67 26.67
CA ALA A 93 13.71 -8.00 26.87
C ALA A 93 12.33 -8.15 26.22
N ARG A 94 11.47 -7.11 26.22
CA ARG A 94 10.10 -7.18 25.67
C ARG A 94 9.80 -6.19 24.57
N ARG A 95 10.79 -5.44 24.07
CA ARG A 95 10.58 -4.41 23.04
C ARG A 95 11.41 -4.71 21.80
N PHE A 96 10.84 -4.43 20.65
CA PHE A 96 11.49 -4.58 19.35
C PHE A 96 11.14 -3.39 18.45
N GLU A 97 11.98 -3.16 17.45
CA GLU A 97 11.75 -2.14 16.43
C GLU A 97 12.01 -2.74 15.05
N VAL A 98 11.25 -2.26 14.06
CA VAL A 98 11.50 -2.48 12.63
C VAL A 98 11.73 -1.12 12.00
N GLU A 99 12.90 -0.94 11.41
CA GLU A 99 13.30 0.29 10.74
C GLU A 99 13.29 0.09 9.24
N LEU A 100 12.48 0.88 8.53
CA LEU A 100 12.37 0.88 7.08
C LEU A 100 13.11 2.10 6.51
N ASP A 101 13.76 1.93 5.36
CA ASP A 101 14.13 3.07 4.53
C ASP A 101 12.94 3.65 3.76
N GLU A 102 13.22 4.68 2.97
CA GLU A 102 12.21 5.40 2.22
C GLU A 102 11.54 4.55 1.13
N ASP A 103 12.31 3.72 0.41
CA ASP A 103 11.81 2.86 -0.66
C ASP A 103 10.94 1.74 -0.07
N GLU A 104 11.41 1.07 0.98
CA GLU A 104 10.66 0.04 1.68
C GLU A 104 9.37 0.59 2.27
N MET A 105 9.41 1.77 2.90
CA MET A 105 8.22 2.41 3.43
C MET A 105 7.26 2.84 2.31
N SER A 106 7.75 3.24 1.14
CA SER A 106 6.89 3.61 0.00
C SER A 106 5.98 2.46 -0.42
N GLU A 107 6.51 1.23 -0.43
CA GLU A 107 5.76 0.03 -0.76
C GLU A 107 4.75 -0.33 0.34
N VAL A 108 5.16 -0.19 1.61
CA VAL A 108 4.28 -0.49 2.76
C VAL A 108 3.10 0.49 2.81
N VAL A 109 3.33 1.79 2.59
CA VAL A 109 2.29 2.83 2.58
C VAL A 109 1.38 2.72 1.34
N MET A 110 1.91 2.19 0.23
CA MET A 110 1.11 1.86 -0.97
C MET A 110 0.10 0.73 -0.69
N GLY A 111 0.28 -0.05 0.38
CA GLY A 111 -0.63 -1.09 0.84
C GLY A 111 0.01 -2.48 0.95
N MET A 112 1.32 -2.62 0.73
CA MET A 112 2.01 -3.89 0.95
C MET A 112 2.00 -4.26 2.45
N PRO A 113 1.58 -5.48 2.81
CA PRO A 113 1.63 -5.91 4.20
C PRO A 113 3.07 -6.14 4.66
N LEU A 114 3.44 -5.56 5.81
CA LEU A 114 4.71 -5.84 6.47
C LEU A 114 4.52 -7.05 7.40
N ARG A 115 5.30 -8.12 7.20
CA ARG A 115 5.30 -9.32 8.04
C ARG A 115 6.55 -9.35 8.93
N VAL A 116 6.35 -9.39 10.24
CA VAL A 116 7.42 -9.41 11.25
C VAL A 116 7.35 -10.72 12.01
N ALA A 117 8.38 -11.55 11.92
CA ALA A 117 8.49 -12.79 12.65
C ALA A 117 9.12 -12.57 14.03
N LEU A 118 8.53 -13.20 15.05
CA LEU A 118 8.95 -13.11 16.45
C LEU A 118 9.18 -14.51 17.02
N ARG A 119 10.28 -14.67 17.77
CA ARG A 119 10.48 -15.80 18.68
C ARG A 119 10.44 -15.30 20.11
N ALA A 120 9.55 -15.85 20.93
CA ALA A 120 9.33 -15.41 22.30
C ALA A 120 9.71 -16.48 23.33
N ALA A 121 10.33 -16.07 24.43
CA ALA A 121 10.76 -16.95 25.50
C ALA A 121 9.58 -17.62 26.20
N ARG A 122 9.70 -18.94 26.43
CA ARG A 122 8.70 -19.77 27.12
C ARG A 122 7.32 -19.81 26.45
N ALA A 123 7.17 -19.25 25.25
CA ALA A 123 5.92 -19.29 24.52
C ALA A 123 5.60 -20.74 24.09
N PRO A 124 4.32 -21.12 23.99
CA PRO A 124 3.94 -22.48 23.59
C PRO A 124 4.40 -22.79 22.16
N HIS A 125 4.44 -21.78 21.30
CA HIS A 125 4.87 -21.88 19.90
C HIS A 125 6.26 -21.31 19.68
N ALA A 126 7.01 -21.94 18.77
CA ALA A 126 8.38 -21.54 18.45
C ALA A 126 8.49 -20.23 17.67
N ARG A 127 7.43 -19.85 16.92
CA ARG A 127 7.43 -18.68 16.05
C ARG A 127 6.02 -18.08 15.99
N TYR A 128 5.98 -16.75 15.95
CA TYR A 128 4.78 -15.97 15.65
C TYR A 128 5.11 -15.05 14.48
N VAL A 129 4.09 -14.68 13.70
CA VAL A 129 4.19 -13.68 12.65
C VAL A 129 3.14 -12.62 12.90
N VAL A 130 3.60 -11.37 12.96
CA VAL A 130 2.76 -10.19 13.05
C VAL A 130 2.64 -9.59 11.65
N ARG A 131 1.41 -9.34 11.19
CA ARG A 131 1.13 -8.62 9.94
C ARG A 131 0.66 -7.21 10.26
N LEU A 132 1.25 -6.24 9.57
CA LEU A 132 0.96 -4.82 9.70
C LEU A 132 0.52 -4.27 8.34
N ARG A 133 -0.49 -3.40 8.33
CA ARG A 133 -0.73 -2.47 7.20
C ARG A 133 -0.56 -1.05 7.68
N VAL A 134 0.23 -0.27 6.95
CA VAL A 134 0.41 1.16 7.19
C VAL A 134 -0.41 1.94 6.19
N ARG A 135 -1.00 3.05 6.62
CA ARG A 135 -1.60 4.02 5.72
C ARG A 135 -1.21 5.43 6.12
N PRO A 136 -1.20 6.38 5.17
CA PRO A 136 -1.12 7.77 5.51
C PRO A 136 -2.49 8.29 5.96
N ARG A 137 -2.49 9.33 6.80
CA ARG A 137 -3.70 10.04 7.18
C ARG A 137 -3.42 11.52 7.44
N ILE A 138 -4.48 12.32 7.45
CA ILE A 138 -4.47 13.70 7.90
C ILE A 138 -4.75 13.72 9.41
N GLY A 139 -3.77 14.19 10.17
CA GLY A 139 -3.83 14.27 11.63
C GLY A 139 -4.32 15.62 12.14
N ALA A 140 -3.76 16.06 13.26
CA ALA A 140 -4.12 17.31 13.90
C ALA A 140 -3.93 18.52 12.97
N GLY A 141 -4.79 19.53 13.12
CA GLY A 141 -4.73 20.74 12.29
C GLY A 141 -5.24 21.98 12.99
N SER A 142 -4.82 23.14 12.51
CA SER A 142 -5.14 24.45 13.06
C SER A 142 -5.61 25.43 11.98
N GLY A 143 -6.26 26.52 12.37
CA GLY A 143 -6.79 27.54 11.46
C GLY A 143 -8.30 27.42 11.20
N GLU A 144 -8.73 27.92 10.04
CA GLU A 144 -10.13 28.12 9.67
C GLU A 144 -10.95 26.82 9.70
N ARG A 145 -12.07 26.81 10.42
CA ARG A 145 -12.91 25.61 10.62
C ARG A 145 -13.83 25.34 9.44
N GLU A 146 -14.12 26.36 8.63
CA GLU A 146 -14.84 26.19 7.37
C GLU A 146 -14.02 25.48 6.28
N VAL A 147 -12.75 25.16 6.54
CA VAL A 147 -11.92 24.30 5.70
C VAL A 147 -11.72 22.96 6.42
N ALA A 148 -12.47 21.95 6.01
CA ALA A 148 -12.38 20.60 6.57
C ALA A 148 -11.58 19.70 5.62
N ILE A 149 -10.49 19.11 6.11
CA ILE A 149 -9.70 18.13 5.36
C ILE A 149 -10.08 16.75 5.90
N ALA A 150 -10.44 15.82 5.02
CA ALA A 150 -10.77 14.45 5.40
C ALA A 150 -9.53 13.75 5.99
N SER A 151 -9.73 12.96 7.05
CA SER A 151 -8.65 12.25 7.74
C SER A 151 -8.02 11.15 6.88
N GLY A 152 -8.82 10.40 6.12
CA GLY A 152 -8.34 9.30 5.30
C GLY A 152 -7.57 9.77 4.05
N LEU A 153 -6.38 9.22 3.83
CA LEU A 153 -5.68 9.26 2.55
C LEU A 153 -5.69 7.86 1.93
N SER A 154 -6.30 7.73 0.76
CA SER A 154 -6.42 6.45 0.05
C SER A 154 -5.26 6.29 -0.94
N PRO A 155 -4.46 5.21 -0.86
CA PRO A 155 -3.46 4.92 -1.87
C PRO A 155 -4.15 4.52 -3.18
N VAL A 156 -3.94 5.30 -4.23
CA VAL A 156 -4.49 5.09 -5.58
C VAL A 156 -3.36 5.10 -6.60
N TRP A 157 -3.52 4.38 -7.70
CA TRP A 157 -2.50 4.34 -8.75
C TRP A 157 -2.89 5.23 -9.94
N ILE A 158 -2.07 6.24 -10.23
CA ILE A 158 -2.33 7.27 -11.24
C ILE A 158 -1.08 7.50 -12.08
N ASP A 159 -1.22 7.51 -13.41
CA ASP A 159 -0.14 7.87 -14.34
C ASP A 159 1.18 7.09 -14.10
N GLY A 160 1.09 5.82 -13.69
CA GLY A 160 2.26 4.96 -13.49
C GLY A 160 2.91 5.07 -12.11
N GLY A 161 2.27 5.71 -11.12
CA GLY A 161 2.77 5.69 -9.75
C GLY A 161 1.68 5.79 -8.69
N ALA A 162 2.04 5.46 -7.46
CA ALA A 162 1.16 5.64 -6.31
C ALA A 162 0.96 7.14 -6.01
N ARG A 163 -0.28 7.47 -5.63
CA ARG A 163 -0.72 8.76 -5.12
C ARG A 163 -1.60 8.54 -3.90
N TYR A 164 -1.62 9.50 -3.00
CA TYR A 164 -2.41 9.42 -1.77
C TYR A 164 -3.54 10.44 -1.83
N ARG A 165 -4.71 9.92 -2.19
CA ARG A 165 -5.90 10.72 -2.49
C ARG A 165 -6.62 11.09 -1.21
N GLY A 166 -6.80 12.40 -1.02
CA GLY A 166 -7.61 12.96 0.04
C GLY A 166 -8.74 13.83 -0.51
N ALA A 167 -9.54 14.38 0.42
CA ALA A 167 -10.61 15.32 0.11
C ALA A 167 -10.56 16.52 1.04
N VAL A 168 -10.94 17.69 0.51
CA VAL A 168 -11.16 18.92 1.26
C VAL A 168 -12.57 19.42 1.00
N THR A 169 -13.27 19.75 2.07
CA THR A 169 -14.60 20.37 2.05
C THR A 169 -14.50 21.82 2.49
N LEU A 170 -15.10 22.72 1.73
CA LEU A 170 -15.06 24.16 1.95
C LEU A 170 -16.44 24.71 2.30
N GLY A 171 -16.48 25.63 3.27
CA GLY A 171 -17.67 26.39 3.61
C GLY A 171 -18.18 27.21 2.42
N ARG A 172 -19.51 27.43 2.38
CA ARG A 172 -20.17 28.11 1.25
C ARG A 172 -19.67 29.54 0.98
N ALA A 173 -19.08 30.19 1.98
CA ALA A 173 -18.54 31.55 1.85
C ALA A 173 -17.10 31.59 1.32
N LEU A 174 -16.47 30.43 1.13
CA LEU A 174 -15.09 30.28 0.66
C LEU A 174 -15.04 30.06 -0.85
N SER A 175 -13.99 30.58 -1.48
CA SER A 175 -13.75 30.53 -2.93
C SER A 175 -12.24 30.47 -3.21
N GLU A 176 -11.85 30.19 -4.46
CA GLU A 176 -10.45 30.20 -4.89
C GLU A 176 -9.50 29.38 -3.98
N PRO A 177 -9.82 28.10 -3.68
CA PRO A 177 -8.98 27.32 -2.80
C PRO A 177 -7.64 27.00 -3.46
N ARG A 178 -6.58 27.05 -2.66
CA ARG A 178 -5.22 26.64 -3.05
C ARG A 178 -4.66 25.74 -1.97
N MET A 179 -3.91 24.72 -2.38
CA MET A 179 -3.33 23.75 -1.48
C MET A 179 -1.82 23.66 -1.72
N ILE A 180 -1.05 23.69 -0.64
CA ILE A 180 0.41 23.53 -0.64
C ILE A 180 0.74 22.23 0.09
N ALA A 181 1.52 21.38 -0.58
CA ALA A 181 2.01 20.13 -0.06
C ALA A 181 3.01 20.35 1.08
N PRO A 182 3.24 19.32 1.93
CA PRO A 182 4.34 19.32 2.89
C PRO A 182 5.73 19.59 2.28
N SER A 183 5.97 19.23 1.02
CA SER A 183 7.21 19.55 0.28
C SER A 183 7.31 21.02 -0.17
N GLY A 184 6.23 21.80 -0.04
CA GLY A 184 6.14 23.20 -0.46
C GLY A 184 5.59 23.42 -1.88
N GLY A 185 5.36 22.35 -2.66
CA GLY A 185 4.74 22.44 -3.99
C GLY A 185 3.24 22.72 -3.93
N GLU A 186 2.69 23.41 -4.94
CA GLU A 186 1.23 23.58 -5.08
C GLU A 186 0.59 22.28 -5.59
N ILE A 187 -0.51 21.88 -4.95
CA ILE A 187 -1.29 20.69 -5.31
C ILE A 187 -2.55 21.13 -6.05
N ALA A 188 -2.80 20.48 -7.19
CA ALA A 188 -4.04 20.69 -7.93
C ALA A 188 -5.23 20.16 -7.13
N LEU A 189 -6.26 21.00 -6.97
CA LEU A 189 -7.55 20.61 -6.43
C LEU A 189 -8.50 20.27 -7.59
N VAL A 190 -9.06 19.07 -7.58
CA VAL A 190 -9.89 18.54 -8.67
C VAL A 190 -11.28 18.20 -8.14
N GLY A 191 -12.31 18.60 -8.88
CA GLY A 191 -13.71 18.33 -8.54
C GLY A 191 -14.55 19.60 -8.51
N GLU A 192 -15.69 19.54 -7.83
CA GLU A 192 -16.64 20.64 -7.75
C GLU A 192 -16.84 21.09 -6.30
N MET A 193 -16.92 22.39 -6.09
CA MET A 193 -17.24 22.94 -4.78
C MET A 193 -18.59 22.40 -4.26
N PRO A 194 -18.70 22.07 -2.96
CA PRO A 194 -17.73 22.36 -1.90
C PRO A 194 -16.68 21.26 -1.67
N VAL A 195 -16.70 20.14 -2.41
CA VAL A 195 -15.86 18.96 -2.14
C VAL A 195 -14.83 18.79 -3.27
N LEU A 196 -13.58 19.09 -2.94
CA LEU A 196 -12.47 18.95 -3.87
C LEU A 196 -11.58 17.78 -3.44
N ARG A 197 -10.99 17.10 -4.40
CA ARG A 197 -10.00 16.05 -4.20
C ARG A 197 -8.61 16.61 -4.44
N PHE A 198 -7.63 15.98 -3.78
CA PHE A 198 -6.23 16.26 -3.98
C PHE A 198 -5.45 14.94 -3.93
N ASP A 199 -4.30 14.91 -4.60
CA ASP A 199 -3.46 13.72 -4.68
C ASP A 199 -2.05 14.10 -4.22
N LEU A 200 -1.59 13.52 -3.11
CA LEU A 200 -0.20 13.68 -2.63
C LEU A 200 0.72 12.67 -3.30
N ARG A 201 1.98 13.05 -3.51
CA ARG A 201 3.05 12.10 -3.86
C ARG A 201 3.60 11.45 -2.59
N TYR A 202 4.36 10.37 -2.75
CA TYR A 202 5.01 9.75 -1.60
C TYR A 202 6.01 10.67 -0.92
N ASP A 203 6.81 11.43 -1.67
CA ASP A 203 7.74 12.43 -1.12
C ASP A 203 7.05 13.42 -0.18
N ASP A 204 5.79 13.81 -0.49
CA ASP A 204 5.00 14.72 0.34
C ASP A 204 4.62 14.06 1.69
N VAL A 205 4.23 12.78 1.64
CA VAL A 205 3.89 11.97 2.82
C VAL A 205 5.12 11.67 3.66
N ALA A 206 6.19 11.18 3.05
CA ALA A 206 7.47 10.87 3.69
C ALA A 206 8.07 12.11 4.35
N ARG A 207 8.03 13.26 3.67
CA ARG A 207 8.51 14.53 4.23
C ARG A 207 7.70 14.93 5.47
N ALA A 208 6.38 14.85 5.43
CA ALA A 208 5.55 15.22 6.57
C ALA A 208 5.74 14.29 7.77
N ALA A 209 5.89 12.99 7.52
CA ALA A 209 6.11 12.00 8.56
C ALA A 209 7.49 12.13 9.23
N SER A 210 8.52 12.57 8.48
CA SER A 210 9.88 12.74 8.99
C SER A 210 10.21 14.15 9.52
N ASP A 211 9.47 15.16 9.05
CA ASP A 211 9.61 16.56 9.45
C ASP A 211 8.28 17.07 10.00
N ARG A 212 8.14 17.02 11.34
CA ARG A 212 6.95 17.52 12.03
C ARG A 212 6.76 19.03 11.93
N SER A 213 7.53 19.78 11.15
CA SER A 213 7.19 21.17 10.77
C SER A 213 6.54 21.26 9.38
N ALA A 214 6.72 20.24 8.54
CA ALA A 214 6.08 20.14 7.23
C ALA A 214 4.58 19.85 7.42
N ARG A 215 3.74 20.65 6.77
CA ARG A 215 2.29 20.64 6.94
C ARG A 215 1.61 20.76 5.59
N LEU A 216 0.47 20.09 5.45
CA LEU A 216 -0.47 20.40 4.39
C LEU A 216 -1.09 21.76 4.70
N VAL A 217 -1.11 22.68 3.73
CA VAL A 217 -1.69 24.01 3.91
C VAL A 217 -2.77 24.24 2.89
N VAL A 218 -3.97 24.59 3.35
CA VAL A 218 -5.08 25.02 2.49
C VAL A 218 -5.34 26.49 2.76
N THR A 219 -5.41 27.28 1.69
CA THR A 219 -5.87 28.66 1.74
C THR A 219 -7.10 28.83 0.89
N ALA A 220 -8.00 29.72 1.27
CA ALA A 220 -9.18 30.07 0.49
C ALA A 220 -9.52 31.54 0.69
N ARG A 221 -10.25 32.11 -0.26
CA ARG A 221 -10.72 33.49 -0.22
C ARG A 221 -12.13 33.57 0.34
N ARG A 222 -12.33 34.49 1.28
CA ARG A 222 -13.65 34.96 1.75
C ARG A 222 -13.74 36.47 1.57
N ARG A 223 -14.95 37.03 1.76
CA ARG A 223 -15.17 38.49 1.63
C ARG A 223 -14.24 39.34 2.50
N SER A 224 -13.91 38.86 3.70
CA SER A 224 -13.05 39.57 4.65
C SER A 224 -11.54 39.31 4.47
N GLY A 225 -11.13 38.52 3.47
CA GLY A 225 -9.72 38.25 3.18
C GLY A 225 -9.43 36.77 2.93
N ILE A 226 -8.15 36.41 3.04
CA ILE A 226 -7.68 35.03 2.89
C ILE A 226 -7.75 34.32 4.24
N VAL A 227 -8.28 33.10 4.23
CA VAL A 227 -8.26 32.18 5.36
C VAL A 227 -7.28 31.05 5.11
N ARG A 228 -6.81 30.43 6.20
CA ARG A 228 -5.81 29.36 6.16
C ARG A 228 -6.19 28.24 7.12
N ARG A 229 -6.00 27.00 6.68
CA ARG A 229 -6.00 25.78 7.48
C ARG A 229 -4.68 25.07 7.27
N THR A 230 -4.11 24.51 8.32
CA THR A 230 -2.96 23.62 8.24
C THR A 230 -3.30 22.27 8.87
N ALA A 231 -2.72 21.20 8.36
CA ALA A 231 -2.88 19.87 8.94
C ALA A 231 -1.58 19.06 8.84
N GLU A 232 -1.43 18.14 9.80
CA GLU A 232 -0.37 17.13 9.83
C GLU A 232 -0.70 16.02 8.85
N VAL A 233 0.34 15.43 8.25
CA VAL A 233 0.22 14.17 7.52
C VAL A 233 1.05 13.16 8.27
N GLU A 234 0.41 12.09 8.71
CA GLU A 234 0.97 11.08 9.59
C GLU A 234 0.98 9.72 8.87
N LEU A 235 1.96 8.88 9.22
CA LEU A 235 1.95 7.46 8.89
C LEU A 235 1.50 6.68 10.10
N VAL A 236 0.50 5.82 9.92
CA VAL A 236 -0.13 5.08 11.01
C VAL A 236 -0.31 3.61 10.66
N VAL A 237 -0.20 2.74 11.67
CA VAL A 237 -0.64 1.35 11.56
C VAL A 237 -2.16 1.34 11.55
N SER A 238 -2.72 0.79 10.48
CA SER A 238 -4.18 0.73 10.24
C SER A 238 -4.75 -0.67 10.39
N GLU A 239 -3.90 -1.69 10.28
CA GLU A 239 -4.27 -3.07 10.53
C GLU A 239 -3.13 -3.75 11.28
N LEU A 240 -3.49 -4.54 12.29
CA LEU A 240 -2.58 -5.38 13.04
C LEU A 240 -3.19 -6.78 13.15
N ALA A 241 -2.41 -7.79 12.83
CA ALA A 241 -2.80 -9.19 12.97
C ALA A 241 -1.63 -10.03 13.48
N ILE A 242 -1.93 -11.16 14.12
CA ILE A 242 -0.90 -12.11 14.57
C ILE A 242 -1.35 -13.55 14.33
N THR A 243 -0.40 -14.40 13.98
CA THR A 243 -0.61 -15.85 13.86
C THR A 243 0.63 -16.60 14.34
N HIS A 244 0.42 -17.84 14.75
CA HIS A 244 1.47 -18.83 15.04
C HIS A 244 1.44 -20.00 14.04
N HIS A 245 0.49 -19.98 13.11
CA HIS A 245 0.40 -20.90 11.98
C HIS A 245 1.25 -20.41 10.80
N ASP A 246 1.23 -21.16 9.71
CA ASP A 246 1.85 -20.75 8.45
C ASP A 246 1.23 -19.43 7.96
N PRO A 247 2.00 -18.31 7.92
CA PRO A 247 1.47 -17.02 7.52
C PRO A 247 0.99 -17.01 6.06
N ASP A 248 1.52 -17.86 5.19
CA ASP A 248 1.14 -17.89 3.78
C ASP A 248 -0.17 -18.65 3.57
N ALA A 249 -0.51 -19.57 4.48
CA ALA A 249 -1.82 -20.21 4.51
C ALA A 249 -2.89 -19.30 5.15
N VAL A 250 -2.53 -18.56 6.20
CA VAL A 250 -3.46 -17.68 6.95
C VAL A 250 -3.73 -16.39 6.19
N TRP A 251 -2.67 -15.80 5.62
CA TRP A 251 -2.70 -14.57 4.85
C TRP A 251 -2.01 -14.83 3.51
N PRO A 252 -2.67 -15.55 2.58
CA PRO A 252 -2.12 -15.76 1.26
C PRO A 252 -1.72 -14.42 0.64
N ASP A 253 -0.59 -14.40 -0.07
CA ASP A 253 -0.13 -13.20 -0.75
C ASP A 253 -1.22 -12.66 -1.67
N ASP A 254 -1.31 -11.34 -1.77
CA ASP A 254 -2.22 -10.68 -2.70
C ASP A 254 -1.77 -11.01 -4.14
N VAL A 255 -2.35 -12.08 -4.70
CA VAL A 255 -2.30 -12.39 -6.13
C VAL A 255 -3.24 -11.42 -6.85
N CYS A 256 -2.95 -11.11 -8.12
CA CYS A 256 -3.84 -10.28 -8.91
C CYS A 256 -5.24 -10.91 -8.95
N ALA A 257 -6.22 -10.23 -8.37
CA ALA A 257 -7.60 -10.67 -8.36
C ALA A 257 -8.22 -10.43 -9.74
N ALA A 258 -9.01 -11.41 -10.22
CA ALA A 258 -9.57 -11.38 -11.57
C ALA A 258 -10.50 -10.17 -11.82
N ASP A 259 -11.20 -9.69 -10.79
CA ASP A 259 -12.05 -8.49 -10.85
C ASP A 259 -11.23 -7.20 -11.05
N VAL A 260 -10.09 -7.08 -10.37
CA VAL A 260 -9.16 -5.96 -10.55
C VAL A 260 -8.56 -5.98 -11.95
N LEU A 261 -8.20 -7.17 -12.43
CA LEU A 261 -7.66 -7.35 -13.78
C LEU A 261 -8.65 -6.86 -14.85
N VAL A 262 -9.91 -7.32 -14.79
CA VAL A 262 -10.97 -6.90 -15.71
C VAL A 262 -11.21 -5.39 -15.62
N CYS A 263 -11.24 -4.84 -14.40
CA CYS A 263 -11.42 -3.38 -14.23
C CYS A 263 -10.30 -2.57 -14.90
N LEU A 264 -9.05 -3.07 -14.85
CA LEU A 264 -7.90 -2.37 -15.42
C LEU A 264 -7.91 -2.31 -16.96
N GLU A 265 -8.66 -3.17 -17.64
CA GLU A 265 -8.79 -3.14 -19.10
C GLU A 265 -9.52 -1.88 -19.59
N ASP A 266 -10.51 -1.42 -18.82
CA ASP A 266 -11.30 -0.21 -19.12
C ASP A 266 -10.81 1.02 -18.34
N ALA A 267 -9.89 0.84 -17.40
CA ALA A 267 -9.39 1.94 -16.58
C ALA A 267 -8.50 2.90 -17.39
N GLY A 268 -8.72 4.19 -17.20
CA GLY A 268 -7.82 5.21 -17.70
C GLY A 268 -6.53 5.31 -16.89
N ARG A 269 -5.91 6.49 -16.93
CA ARG A 269 -4.70 6.80 -16.15
C ARG A 269 -4.92 6.71 -14.64
N ASP A 270 -6.12 7.05 -14.18
CA ASP A 270 -6.56 6.95 -12.79
C ASP A 270 -7.30 5.62 -12.58
N THR A 271 -6.68 4.74 -11.80
CA THR A 271 -7.19 3.38 -11.56
C THR A 271 -7.89 3.24 -10.21
N SER A 272 -8.21 4.34 -9.54
CA SER A 272 -8.82 4.33 -8.19
C SER A 272 -10.16 3.59 -8.10
N VAL A 273 -10.84 3.35 -9.23
CA VAL A 273 -12.07 2.55 -9.29
C VAL A 273 -11.81 1.03 -9.23
N CYS A 274 -10.58 0.59 -9.52
CA CYS A 274 -10.20 -0.82 -9.57
C CYS A 274 -9.64 -1.35 -8.25
N GLY A 275 -9.39 -0.48 -7.28
CA GLY A 275 -8.86 -0.83 -5.97
C GLY A 275 -7.78 0.13 -5.51
N ASP A 276 -7.16 -0.22 -4.38
CA ASP A 276 -5.99 0.48 -3.88
C ASP A 276 -4.76 0.29 -4.79
N ALA A 277 -3.78 1.17 -4.62
CA ALA A 277 -2.57 1.18 -5.42
C ALA A 277 -1.81 -0.16 -5.37
N TRP A 278 -1.74 -0.82 -4.20
CA TRP A 278 -1.07 -2.11 -4.07
C TRP A 278 -1.75 -3.19 -4.92
N ARG A 279 -3.08 -3.35 -4.80
CA ARG A 279 -3.86 -4.30 -5.60
C ARG A 279 -3.68 -4.05 -7.10
N VAL A 280 -3.72 -2.79 -7.53
CA VAL A 280 -3.53 -2.42 -8.94
C VAL A 280 -2.11 -2.77 -9.41
N THR A 281 -1.08 -2.43 -8.64
CA THR A 281 0.32 -2.70 -9.03
C THR A 281 0.61 -4.19 -9.17
N ARG A 282 0.00 -5.03 -8.33
CA ARG A 282 0.11 -6.50 -8.45
C ARG A 282 -0.51 -7.02 -9.75
N CYS A 283 -1.57 -6.38 -10.25
CA CYS A 283 -2.22 -6.74 -11.51
C CYS A 283 -1.59 -6.15 -12.77
N ARG A 284 -0.81 -5.07 -12.65
CA ARG A 284 -0.29 -4.35 -13.81
C ARG A 284 0.77 -5.11 -14.59
N LEU A 285 1.73 -5.78 -13.94
CA LEU A 285 2.78 -6.48 -14.69
C LEU A 285 2.25 -7.69 -15.48
N PRO A 286 1.39 -8.56 -14.93
CA PRO A 286 0.72 -9.58 -15.74
C PRO A 286 -0.02 -9.01 -16.95
N SER A 287 -0.78 -7.91 -16.76
CA SER A 287 -1.50 -7.24 -17.84
C SER A 287 -0.56 -6.66 -18.90
N ARG A 288 0.54 -6.01 -18.45
CA ARG A 288 1.58 -5.46 -19.33
C ARG A 288 2.22 -6.57 -20.15
N PHE A 289 2.56 -7.69 -19.53
CA PHE A 289 3.11 -8.84 -20.23
C PHE A 289 2.17 -9.46 -21.24
N VAL A 290 0.88 -9.55 -20.96
CA VAL A 290 -0.10 -9.95 -21.98
C VAL A 290 -0.08 -9.01 -23.19
N GLY A 291 -0.03 -7.69 -22.95
CA GLY A 291 0.07 -6.69 -24.02
C GLY A 291 1.35 -6.83 -24.83
N ASP A 292 2.49 -6.91 -24.15
CA ASP A 292 3.81 -7.01 -24.79
C ASP A 292 3.97 -8.33 -25.55
N LEU A 293 3.49 -9.45 -24.98
CA LEU A 293 3.52 -10.76 -25.65
C LEU A 293 2.63 -10.77 -26.90
N ARG A 294 1.44 -10.15 -26.85
CA ARG A 294 0.58 -10.00 -28.04
C ARG A 294 1.27 -9.19 -29.14
N ALA A 295 1.98 -8.12 -28.79
CA ALA A 295 2.76 -7.32 -29.72
C ALA A 295 3.93 -8.13 -30.31
N HIS A 296 4.68 -8.83 -29.46
CA HIS A 296 5.79 -9.69 -29.88
C HIS A 296 5.33 -10.82 -30.82
N LEU A 297 4.17 -11.45 -30.56
CA LEU A 297 3.64 -12.47 -31.46
C LEU A 297 3.31 -11.92 -32.86
N ILE A 298 2.91 -10.65 -33.01
CA ILE A 298 2.69 -10.06 -34.34
C ILE A 298 3.99 -10.07 -35.14
N GLU A 299 5.07 -9.61 -34.53
CA GLU A 299 6.40 -9.57 -35.15
C GLU A 299 6.93 -10.98 -35.42
N TRP A 300 6.75 -11.90 -34.47
CA TRP A 300 7.21 -13.28 -34.58
C TRP A 300 6.47 -14.05 -35.67
N TYR A 301 5.13 -13.95 -35.76
CA TYR A 301 4.35 -14.59 -36.82
C TYR A 301 4.67 -14.02 -38.21
N ALA A 302 5.05 -12.75 -38.33
CA ALA A 302 5.46 -12.17 -39.61
C ALA A 302 6.65 -12.93 -40.24
N VAL A 303 7.47 -13.60 -39.42
CA VAL A 303 8.61 -14.41 -39.87
C VAL A 303 8.26 -15.90 -39.90
N HIS A 304 7.48 -16.40 -38.94
CA HIS A 304 7.33 -17.84 -38.68
C HIS A 304 5.97 -18.44 -39.06
N GLU A 305 5.00 -17.68 -39.56
CA GLU A 305 3.63 -18.17 -39.83
C GLU A 305 3.60 -19.41 -40.73
N GLY A 306 4.48 -19.48 -41.75
CA GLY A 306 4.57 -20.62 -42.65
C GLY A 306 4.91 -21.92 -41.92
N ASP A 307 5.90 -21.87 -41.02
CA ASP A 307 6.37 -23.00 -40.23
C ASP A 307 5.33 -23.42 -39.19
N VAL A 308 4.72 -22.44 -38.50
CA VAL A 308 3.64 -22.66 -37.54
C VAL A 308 2.50 -23.43 -38.19
N ARG A 309 2.04 -22.98 -39.36
CA ARG A 309 0.95 -23.62 -40.08
C ARG A 309 1.33 -25.03 -40.57
N ALA A 310 2.55 -25.21 -41.05
CA ALA A 310 3.04 -26.52 -41.49
C ALA A 310 3.12 -27.53 -40.33
N ALA A 311 3.43 -27.06 -39.12
CA ALA A 311 3.49 -27.86 -37.90
C ALA A 311 2.12 -28.03 -37.19
N GLY A 312 1.04 -27.46 -37.74
CA GLY A 312 -0.30 -27.56 -37.15
C GLY A 312 -0.50 -26.67 -35.91
N GLY A 313 0.29 -25.61 -35.75
CA GLY A 313 0.11 -24.61 -34.70
C GLY A 313 -1.10 -23.70 -34.92
N ALA A 314 -1.43 -22.93 -33.89
CA ALA A 314 -2.53 -21.97 -33.89
C ALA A 314 -2.27 -20.83 -34.89
N THR A 315 -3.35 -20.20 -35.38
CA THR A 315 -3.23 -18.93 -36.10
C THR A 315 -2.85 -17.79 -35.14
N LEU A 316 -2.30 -16.68 -35.66
CA LEU A 316 -2.00 -15.49 -34.83
C LEU A 316 -3.22 -15.02 -34.02
N ALA A 317 -4.41 -14.99 -34.64
CA ALA A 317 -5.65 -14.57 -33.98
C ALA A 317 -6.13 -15.55 -32.90
N GLU A 318 -5.86 -16.84 -33.03
CA GLU A 318 -6.11 -17.83 -31.98
C GLU A 318 -5.10 -17.71 -30.85
N ALA A 319 -3.81 -17.62 -31.17
CA ALA A 319 -2.74 -17.43 -30.20
C ALA A 319 -2.95 -16.16 -29.36
N GLN A 320 -3.26 -15.02 -29.99
CA GLN A 320 -3.53 -13.76 -29.29
C GLN A 320 -4.74 -13.82 -28.34
N ARG A 321 -5.78 -14.58 -28.71
CA ARG A 321 -6.96 -14.80 -27.86
C ARG A 321 -6.66 -15.74 -26.69
N ALA A 322 -5.71 -16.66 -26.85
CA ALA A 322 -5.31 -17.59 -25.81
C ALA A 322 -4.32 -17.00 -24.78
N ILE A 323 -3.81 -15.78 -25.03
CA ILE A 323 -2.99 -15.05 -24.04
C ILE A 323 -3.92 -14.41 -23.01
N GLU A 324 -3.80 -14.86 -21.77
CA GLU A 324 -4.63 -14.46 -20.64
C GLU A 324 -3.76 -14.11 -19.43
N ALA A 325 -4.02 -12.97 -18.78
CA ALA A 325 -3.23 -12.53 -17.63
C ALA A 325 -3.42 -13.44 -16.41
N SER A 326 -4.52 -14.19 -16.33
CA SER A 326 -4.78 -15.23 -15.33
C SER A 326 -3.81 -16.42 -15.40
N ARG A 327 -3.16 -16.63 -16.55
CA ARG A 327 -2.18 -17.71 -16.79
C ARG A 327 -0.74 -17.23 -16.69
N VAL A 328 -0.53 -15.96 -16.35
CA VAL A 328 0.80 -15.38 -16.15
C VAL A 328 1.29 -15.68 -14.75
N GLU A 329 2.50 -16.22 -14.67
CA GLU A 329 3.17 -16.51 -13.40
C GLU A 329 4.46 -15.71 -13.30
N GLU A 330 4.74 -15.12 -12.13
CA GLU A 330 6.04 -14.50 -11.87
C GLU A 330 7.03 -15.56 -11.36
N LEU A 331 8.18 -15.66 -12.01
CA LEU A 331 9.27 -16.54 -11.59
C LEU A 331 9.95 -15.99 -10.34
N ARG A 332 9.87 -16.76 -9.26
CA ARG A 332 10.43 -16.40 -7.94
C ARG A 332 11.87 -16.88 -7.75
N HIS A 333 12.28 -17.94 -8.43
CA HIS A 333 13.62 -18.53 -8.33
C HIS A 333 14.41 -18.31 -9.62
N THR A 334 15.70 -18.02 -9.49
CA THR A 334 16.59 -17.83 -10.66
C THR A 334 16.72 -19.10 -11.48
N ASP A 335 16.64 -20.28 -10.85
CA ASP A 335 16.74 -21.58 -11.52
C ASP A 335 15.56 -21.87 -12.46
N ASP A 336 14.43 -21.17 -12.29
CA ASP A 336 13.26 -21.29 -13.17
C ASP A 336 13.36 -20.37 -14.41
N ASP A 337 14.33 -19.45 -14.43
CA ASP A 337 14.56 -18.52 -15.54
C ASP A 337 15.68 -19.04 -16.46
N PRO A 338 15.38 -19.47 -17.71
CA PRO A 338 16.38 -19.99 -18.63
C PRO A 338 17.52 -19.02 -18.97
N HIS A 339 17.27 -17.71 -18.87
CA HIS A 339 18.28 -16.67 -19.13
C HIS A 339 19.02 -16.23 -17.85
N GLY A 340 18.60 -16.72 -16.68
CA GLY A 340 19.27 -16.47 -15.41
C GLY A 340 19.33 -15.00 -15.01
N HIS A 341 18.32 -14.19 -15.32
CA HIS A 341 18.39 -12.76 -14.97
C HIS A 341 18.44 -12.57 -13.45
N ASP A 342 19.16 -11.54 -13.01
CA ASP A 342 19.25 -11.17 -11.61
C ASP A 342 17.88 -10.73 -11.05
N ARG A 343 17.38 -11.46 -10.06
CA ARG A 343 16.08 -11.19 -9.41
C ARG A 343 16.06 -9.88 -8.65
N ALA A 344 17.22 -9.36 -8.22
CA ALA A 344 17.29 -8.08 -7.52
C ALA A 344 16.94 -6.92 -8.46
N THR A 345 17.25 -7.03 -9.75
CA THR A 345 17.08 -5.98 -10.75
C THR A 345 15.99 -6.27 -11.78
N THR A 346 15.55 -7.53 -11.89
CA THR A 346 14.62 -8.00 -12.93
C THR A 346 13.44 -8.79 -12.34
N ARG A 347 12.25 -8.59 -12.92
CA ARG A 347 11.06 -9.44 -12.74
C ARG A 347 10.86 -10.23 -14.03
N VAL A 348 10.80 -11.55 -13.95
CA VAL A 348 10.45 -12.39 -15.11
C VAL A 348 9.08 -12.98 -14.89
N LEU A 349 8.24 -12.78 -15.90
CA LEU A 349 6.93 -13.39 -16.02
C LEU A 349 7.00 -14.52 -17.03
N ARG A 350 6.20 -15.56 -16.84
CA ARG A 350 6.02 -16.64 -17.79
C ARG A 350 4.55 -16.86 -18.15
N HIS A 351 4.30 -17.32 -19.36
CA HIS A 351 2.98 -17.72 -19.85
C HIS A 351 3.15 -19.02 -20.67
N PRO A 352 2.28 -20.03 -20.49
CA PRO A 352 2.33 -21.26 -21.29
C PRO A 352 2.25 -20.99 -22.80
N ASP A 353 2.72 -21.90 -23.64
CA ASP A 353 2.63 -21.69 -25.08
C ASP A 353 1.19 -21.54 -25.59
N VAL A 354 1.03 -20.60 -26.51
CA VAL A 354 -0.21 -20.26 -27.20
C VAL A 354 -0.12 -20.53 -28.71
N VAL A 355 1.07 -20.77 -29.25
CA VAL A 355 1.29 -21.10 -30.67
C VAL A 355 1.17 -22.61 -30.89
N PHE A 356 1.76 -23.43 -30.03
CA PHE A 356 1.60 -24.88 -30.02
C PHE A 356 1.02 -25.33 -28.68
N PRO A 357 -0.31 -25.19 -28.47
CA PRO A 357 -0.94 -25.57 -27.21
C PRO A 357 -0.64 -27.01 -26.82
N GLY A 358 -0.14 -27.22 -25.61
CA GLY A 358 0.27 -28.54 -25.11
C GLY A 358 1.73 -28.93 -25.43
N SER A 359 2.50 -28.05 -26.07
CA SER A 359 3.95 -28.16 -26.07
C SER A 359 4.54 -27.78 -24.70
N ASP A 360 5.78 -28.20 -24.46
CA ASP A 360 6.54 -27.83 -23.26
C ASP A 360 7.08 -26.39 -23.34
N ARG A 361 6.83 -25.69 -24.45
CA ARG A 361 7.30 -24.33 -24.66
C ARG A 361 6.62 -23.35 -23.71
N VAL A 362 7.39 -22.39 -23.22
CA VAL A 362 6.92 -21.33 -22.33
C VAL A 362 7.46 -19.99 -22.80
N TRP A 363 6.59 -19.00 -22.87
CA TRP A 363 6.96 -17.61 -23.15
C TRP A 363 7.34 -16.91 -21.86
N HIS A 364 8.41 -16.13 -21.91
CA HIS A 364 8.93 -15.36 -20.81
C HIS A 364 8.99 -13.88 -21.20
N GLY A 365 8.72 -13.00 -20.24
CA GLY A 365 8.93 -11.56 -20.36
C GLY A 365 9.78 -11.07 -19.20
N ALA A 366 10.94 -10.50 -19.50
CA ALA A 366 11.83 -9.89 -18.51
C ALA A 366 11.55 -8.38 -18.41
N TYR A 367 11.38 -7.90 -17.19
CA TYR A 367 11.05 -6.51 -16.88
C TYR A 367 12.03 -5.92 -15.87
N ALA A 368 12.49 -4.70 -16.10
CA ALA A 368 13.23 -3.94 -15.10
C ALA A 368 12.38 -3.82 -13.83
N ARG A 369 12.92 -4.21 -12.67
CA ARG A 369 12.15 -4.24 -11.42
C ARG A 369 11.71 -2.84 -10.96
N GLU A 370 12.57 -1.84 -11.17
CA GLU A 370 12.34 -0.46 -10.75
C GLU A 370 11.32 0.26 -11.66
N SER A 371 11.57 0.31 -12.97
CA SER A 371 10.69 1.02 -13.91
C SER A 371 9.53 0.18 -14.43
N GLY A 372 9.61 -1.14 -14.28
CA GLY A 372 8.69 -2.08 -14.89
C GLY A 372 8.84 -2.20 -16.40
N ASP A 373 9.89 -1.63 -17.01
CA ASP A 373 10.07 -1.62 -18.46
C ASP A 373 10.43 -2.98 -19.03
N LEU A 374 9.87 -3.29 -20.21
CA LEU A 374 10.18 -4.52 -20.92
C LEU A 374 11.65 -4.48 -21.36
N LEU A 375 12.41 -5.47 -20.91
CA LEU A 375 13.78 -5.72 -21.34
C LEU A 375 13.78 -6.64 -22.55
N GLU A 376 13.08 -7.77 -22.46
CA GLU A 376 12.95 -8.73 -23.56
C GLU A 376 11.76 -9.68 -23.39
N ILE A 377 11.33 -10.28 -24.52
CA ILE A 377 10.44 -11.44 -24.57
C ILE A 377 11.16 -12.58 -25.28
N TYR A 378 11.11 -13.76 -24.70
CA TYR A 378 11.76 -14.96 -25.23
C TYR A 378 10.89 -16.19 -25.00
N ALA A 379 11.13 -17.25 -25.78
CA ALA A 379 10.51 -18.55 -25.59
C ALA A 379 11.59 -19.58 -25.26
N PHE A 380 11.25 -20.55 -24.42
CA PHE A 380 12.13 -21.66 -24.07
C PHE A 380 11.34 -22.98 -24.05
N GLU A 381 11.98 -24.08 -24.43
CA GLU A 381 11.42 -25.44 -24.48
C GLU A 381 11.90 -26.31 -23.32
#